data_AF-A0A7C3PD21-F1
#
_entry.id   AF-A0A7C3PD21-F1
#
_cell.length_a   1.000
_cell.length_b   1.000
_cell.length_c   1.000
_cell.angle_alpha   90.00
_cell.angle_beta   90.00
_cell.angle_gamma   90.00
#
_symmetry.space_group_name_H-M   'P 1'
#
loop_
_entity.id
_entity.type
_entity.pdbx_description
1 polymer ?
#
loop_
_entity_poly.entity_id
_entity_poly.type
_entity_poly.pdbx_seq_one_letter_code
_entity_poly.pdbx_strand_id
1 'polypeptide(L)'
;MASSTQKTGKIRIPCAYCQGKGRDRFGVMSPLSQCAACHGKGFQWIVPPVVRCAYCHGGGVSPTGTRSYCLACCGKGLQSRIDRTASCPDCHSTGSNPNTGMYCNRCHGAGVIRPVVDVPLPQRSQTIEAGDST
;
A
#
# COMPACT_ATOMS: atom_id res chain seq x y z
N MET A 1 3.53 -19.68 25.58
CA MET A 1 4.28 -18.62 24.87
C MET A 1 3.29 -17.50 24.57
N ALA A 2 3.47 -16.33 25.20
CA ALA A 2 2.49 -15.25 25.18
C ALA A 2 2.39 -14.62 23.78
N SER A 3 1.24 -14.80 23.12
CA SER A 3 0.87 -14.07 21.90
C SER A 3 0.50 -12.66 22.30
N SER A 4 1.50 -11.77 22.36
CA SER A 4 1.34 -10.37 22.70
C SER A 4 0.52 -9.65 21.63
N THR A 5 -0.72 -9.33 21.98
CA THR A 5 -1.64 -8.46 21.24
C THR A 5 -0.97 -7.09 21.04
N GLN A 6 -0.27 -6.90 19.92
CA GLN A 6 0.33 -5.61 19.59
C GLN A 6 -0.79 -4.63 19.22
N LYS A 7 -0.98 -3.59 20.06
CA LYS A 7 -1.79 -2.42 19.72
C LYS A 7 -1.26 -1.81 18.42
N THR A 8 -2.00 -1.97 17.32
CA THR A 8 -1.73 -1.34 16.03
C THR A 8 -2.02 0.16 16.11
N GLY A 9 -1.16 0.90 16.81
CA GLY A 9 -1.17 2.35 16.84
C GLY A 9 -0.70 2.92 15.50
N LYS A 10 -1.41 3.94 15.00
CA LYS A 10 -0.90 4.74 13.88
C LYS A 10 0.35 5.49 14.35
N ILE A 11 1.41 5.45 13.54
CA ILE A 11 2.62 6.24 13.76
C ILE A 11 2.61 7.50 12.88
N ARG A 12 3.27 8.55 13.35
CA ARG A 12 3.42 9.81 12.63
C ARG A 12 4.67 9.74 11.73
N ILE A 13 4.51 10.04 10.45
CA ILE A 13 5.61 10.12 9.48
C ILE A 13 5.62 11.50 8.81
N PRO A 14 6.79 12.03 8.41
CA PRO A 14 6.84 13.23 7.60
C PRO A 14 6.08 13.00 6.28
N CYS A 15 5.37 14.02 5.79
CA CYS A 15 4.72 13.95 4.50
C CYS A 15 5.79 13.94 3.41
N ALA A 16 5.96 12.83 2.69
CA ALA A 16 6.99 12.71 1.64
C ALA A 16 6.76 13.70 0.49
N TYR A 17 5.50 13.94 0.10
CA TYR A 17 5.18 14.86 -0.99
C TYR A 17 5.72 16.28 -0.75
N CYS A 18 5.45 16.89 0.42
CA CYS A 18 5.94 18.23 0.78
C CYS A 18 7.20 18.23 1.65
N GLN A 19 7.81 17.07 1.90
CA GLN A 19 9.01 16.90 2.71
C GLN A 19 8.90 17.51 4.11
N GLY A 20 7.74 17.35 4.77
CA GLY A 20 7.55 17.92 6.12
C GLY A 20 7.08 19.37 6.16
N LYS A 21 7.13 20.12 5.05
CA LYS A 21 6.93 21.59 5.05
C LYS A 21 5.47 22.02 5.24
N GLY A 22 4.51 21.14 4.98
CA GLY A 22 3.09 21.47 5.01
C GLY A 22 2.59 22.35 3.85
N ARG A 23 3.48 22.85 2.99
CA ARG A 23 3.14 23.69 1.82
C ARG A 23 3.22 22.92 0.51
N ASP A 24 2.48 23.36 -0.51
CA ASP A 24 2.59 22.80 -1.85
C ASP A 24 4.01 22.99 -2.38
N ARG A 25 4.59 21.92 -2.91
CA ARG A 25 6.01 21.92 -3.33
C ARG A 25 6.23 22.62 -4.68
N PHE A 26 5.15 22.83 -5.45
CA PHE A 26 5.20 23.39 -6.79
C PHE A 26 4.71 24.84 -6.84
N GLY A 27 4.11 25.34 -5.74
CA GLY A 27 3.65 26.71 -5.62
C GLY A 27 2.55 27.08 -6.61
N VAL A 28 1.79 26.11 -7.13
CA VAL A 28 0.96 26.27 -8.35
C VAL A 28 -0.11 27.36 -8.21
N MET A 29 -0.69 27.53 -7.02
CA MET A 29 -1.65 28.63 -6.75
C MET A 29 -1.01 29.82 -6.03
N SER A 30 0.02 29.57 -5.21
CA SER A 30 0.88 30.58 -4.56
C SER A 30 1.98 29.88 -3.74
N PRO A 31 3.08 30.57 -3.38
CA PRO A 31 4.10 30.04 -2.45
C PRO A 31 3.56 29.72 -1.03
N LEU A 32 2.39 30.23 -0.68
CA LEU A 32 1.74 30.01 0.62
C LEU A 32 0.71 28.86 0.59
N SER A 33 0.49 28.25 -0.57
CA SER A 33 -0.51 27.19 -0.73
C SER A 33 -0.21 26.01 0.18
N GLN A 34 -1.25 25.47 0.82
CA GLN A 34 -1.13 24.28 1.65
C GLN A 34 -0.86 23.04 0.79
N CYS A 35 -0.12 22.10 1.35
CA CYS A 35 0.17 20.82 0.70
C CYS A 35 -1.12 20.02 0.48
N ALA A 36 -1.44 19.69 -0.76
CA ALA A 36 -2.64 18.94 -1.13
C ALA A 36 -2.72 17.51 -0.53
N ALA A 37 -1.58 16.92 -0.15
CA ALA A 37 -1.53 15.57 0.42
C ALA A 37 -1.73 15.51 1.95
N CYS A 38 -1.29 16.54 2.68
CA CYS A 38 -1.37 16.56 4.16
C CYS A 38 -2.18 17.73 4.72
N HIS A 39 -2.71 18.59 3.85
CA HIS A 39 -3.53 19.75 4.20
C HIS A 39 -2.86 20.68 5.22
N GLY A 40 -1.61 21.10 4.95
CA GLY A 40 -0.90 22.00 5.86
C GLY A 40 -0.13 21.33 7.00
N LYS A 41 -0.44 20.08 7.36
CA LYS A 41 0.09 19.44 8.59
C LYS A 41 1.58 19.15 8.56
N GLY A 42 2.17 18.95 7.39
CA GLY A 42 3.57 18.54 7.23
C GLY A 42 3.85 17.06 7.55
N PHE A 43 2.92 16.36 8.21
CA PHE A 43 3.03 14.93 8.50
C PHE A 43 1.78 14.17 8.08
N GLN A 44 1.90 12.84 8.03
CA GLN A 44 0.79 11.93 7.83
C GLN A 44 0.83 10.78 8.84
N TRP A 45 -0.31 10.13 9.05
CA TRP A 45 -0.41 8.94 9.90
C TRP A 45 -0.37 7.68 9.04
N ILE A 46 0.31 6.65 9.52
CA ILE A 46 0.37 5.34 8.86
C ILE A 46 0.34 4.22 9.91
N VAL A 47 -0.25 3.08 9.56
CA VAL A 47 -0.29 1.89 10.42
C VAL A 47 0.88 0.96 10.04
N PRO A 48 1.79 0.62 10.96
CA PRO A 48 2.82 -0.40 10.72
C PRO A 48 2.23 -1.81 10.55
N PRO A 49 2.93 -2.74 9.87
CA PRO A 49 4.24 -2.57 9.23
C PRO A 49 4.14 -1.74 7.94
N VAL A 50 5.23 -1.05 7.58
CA VAL A 50 5.28 -0.16 6.41
C VAL A 50 6.37 -0.58 5.44
N VAL A 51 6.09 -0.44 4.15
CA VAL A 51 7.07 -0.61 3.06
C VAL A 51 7.21 0.69 2.29
N ARG A 52 8.38 0.89 1.66
CA ARG A 52 8.56 1.97 0.70
C ARG A 52 7.62 1.75 -0.48
N CYS A 53 6.90 2.80 -0.90
CA CYS A 53 6.06 2.73 -2.09
C CYS A 53 6.96 2.54 -3.31
N ALA A 54 6.84 1.39 -3.98
CA ALA A 54 7.64 1.07 -5.16
C ALA A 54 7.35 2.03 -6.31
N TYR A 55 6.08 2.39 -6.51
CA TYR A 55 5.67 3.24 -7.63
C TYR A 55 6.33 4.63 -7.64
N CYS A 56 6.38 5.32 -6.49
CA CYS A 56 7.02 6.65 -6.38
C CYS A 56 8.40 6.62 -5.72
N HIS A 57 8.95 5.42 -5.47
CA HIS A 57 10.21 5.19 -4.77
C HIS A 57 10.35 5.92 -3.43
N GLY A 58 9.24 6.20 -2.75
CA GLY A 58 9.22 6.93 -1.47
C GLY A 58 9.15 8.45 -1.58
N GLY A 59 9.18 9.03 -2.78
CA GLY A 59 9.13 10.49 -2.97
C GLY A 59 7.76 11.11 -2.73
N GLY A 60 6.69 10.30 -2.73
CA GLY A 60 5.32 10.80 -2.53
C GLY A 60 4.78 11.66 -3.68
N VAL A 61 5.50 11.76 -4.81
CA VAL A 61 5.08 12.49 -6.03
C VAL A 61 4.71 11.49 -7.11
N SER A 62 3.74 11.81 -7.96
CA SER A 62 3.39 10.98 -9.10
C SER A 62 4.55 10.91 -10.11
N PRO A 63 5.00 9.71 -10.54
CA PRO A 63 6.01 9.56 -11.59
C PRO A 63 5.53 9.99 -12.98
N THR A 64 4.20 10.04 -13.22
CA THR A 64 3.59 10.33 -14.53
C THR A 64 3.69 11.81 -14.97
N GLY A 65 4.55 12.61 -14.35
CA GLY A 65 4.77 14.01 -14.71
C GLY A 65 3.63 14.96 -14.29
N THR A 66 2.54 14.44 -13.70
CA THR A 66 1.52 15.28 -13.07
C THR A 66 2.08 15.88 -11.79
N ARG A 67 1.91 17.19 -11.59
CA ARG A 67 2.28 17.93 -10.35
C ARG A 67 1.36 17.57 -9.17
N SER A 68 1.03 16.30 -9.02
CA SER A 68 0.17 15.74 -8.00
C SER A 68 0.97 14.83 -7.08
N TYR A 69 0.43 14.63 -5.88
CA TYR A 69 0.95 13.62 -4.98
C TYR A 69 0.71 12.23 -5.56
N CYS A 70 1.58 11.29 -5.19
CA CYS A 70 1.43 9.89 -5.59
C CYS A 70 0.11 9.33 -5.05
N LEU A 71 -0.81 8.98 -5.95
CA LEU A 71 -2.13 8.46 -5.59
C LEU A 71 -2.04 7.08 -4.93
N ALA A 72 -1.05 6.26 -5.29
CA ALA A 72 -0.84 4.93 -4.71
C ALA A 72 -0.60 4.98 -3.18
N CYS A 73 0.18 5.96 -2.70
CA CYS A 73 0.50 6.10 -1.28
C CYS A 73 -0.12 7.35 -0.64
N CYS A 74 -0.98 8.07 -1.36
CA CYS A 74 -1.53 9.38 -0.96
C CYS A 74 -0.45 10.36 -0.47
N GLY A 75 0.66 10.44 -1.18
CA GLY A 75 1.77 11.35 -0.85
C GLY A 75 2.60 10.99 0.40
N LYS A 76 2.38 9.82 1.00
CA LYS A 76 3.12 9.34 2.20
C LYS A 76 4.53 8.85 1.87
N GLY A 77 4.76 8.38 0.64
CA GLY A 77 5.97 7.65 0.26
C GLY A 77 6.07 6.23 0.84
N LEU A 78 5.20 5.88 1.77
CA LEU A 78 5.12 4.59 2.45
C LEU A 78 3.72 4.00 2.32
N GLN A 79 3.61 2.68 2.39
CA GLN A 79 2.35 1.96 2.40
C GLN A 79 2.32 0.93 3.52
N SER A 80 1.17 0.81 4.19
CA SER A 80 0.95 -0.22 5.21
C SER A 80 0.80 -1.59 4.54
N ARG A 81 1.61 -2.57 4.97
CA ARG A 81 1.61 -3.94 4.44
C ARG A 81 1.91 -4.90 5.60
N ILE A 82 0.94 -5.77 5.89
CA ILE A 82 0.87 -6.62 7.10
C ILE A 82 1.53 -7.98 6.83
N ASP A 83 2.77 -7.95 6.40
CA ASP A 83 3.58 -9.13 6.06
C ASP A 83 3.23 -9.85 4.74
N ARG A 84 4.31 -10.42 4.18
CA ARG A 84 4.49 -11.18 2.92
C ARG A 84 4.78 -10.32 1.67
N THR A 85 6.05 -10.38 1.29
CA THR A 85 6.81 -9.56 0.32
C THR A 85 7.05 -10.27 -1.01
N ALA A 86 6.13 -11.12 -1.46
CA ALA A 86 6.27 -11.75 -2.77
C ALA A 86 6.21 -10.66 -3.85
N SER A 87 7.16 -10.68 -4.78
CA SER A 87 7.17 -9.78 -5.93
C SER A 87 5.83 -9.88 -6.67
N CYS A 88 5.21 -8.75 -6.97
CA CYS A 88 3.97 -8.73 -7.73
C CYS A 88 4.24 -9.23 -9.16
N PRO A 89 3.56 -10.27 -9.64
CA PRO A 89 3.83 -10.84 -10.97
C PRO A 89 3.48 -9.86 -12.10
N ASP A 90 2.48 -9.01 -11.92
CA ASP A 90 2.04 -8.08 -12.98
C ASP A 90 3.02 -6.92 -13.24
N CYS A 91 3.80 -6.53 -12.22
CA CYS A 91 4.66 -5.36 -12.31
C CYS A 91 6.11 -5.63 -11.92
N HIS A 92 6.45 -6.86 -11.58
CA HIS A 92 7.79 -7.29 -11.17
C HIS A 92 8.43 -6.33 -10.16
N SER A 93 7.68 -6.02 -9.09
CA SER A 93 8.12 -5.13 -8.00
C SER A 93 8.30 -3.65 -8.34
N THR A 94 8.07 -3.21 -9.58
CA THR A 94 8.12 -1.78 -9.94
C THR A 94 6.99 -0.97 -9.29
N GLY A 95 5.85 -1.62 -8.99
CA GLY A 95 4.65 -0.93 -8.55
C GLY A 95 3.97 -0.12 -9.65
N SER A 96 4.46 -0.16 -10.89
CA SER A 96 3.87 0.51 -12.05
C SER A 96 3.17 -0.50 -12.96
N ASN A 97 2.05 -0.11 -13.56
CA ASN A 97 1.43 -0.90 -14.61
C ASN A 97 2.19 -0.66 -15.93
N PRO A 98 2.79 -1.68 -16.54
CA PRO A 98 3.62 -1.51 -17.73
C PRO A 98 2.87 -0.93 -18.93
N ASN A 99 1.55 -1.12 -19.01
CA ASN A 99 0.74 -0.66 -20.14
C ASN A 99 0.30 0.81 -20.00
N THR A 100 0.18 1.33 -18.77
CA THR A 100 -0.40 2.67 -18.53
C THR A 100 0.56 3.64 -17.85
N GLY A 101 1.64 3.16 -17.23
CA GLY A 101 2.54 3.98 -16.40
C GLY A 101 1.93 4.47 -15.08
N MET A 102 0.64 4.18 -14.83
CA MET A 102 -0.04 4.40 -13.56
C MET A 102 0.38 3.35 -12.54
N TYR A 103 -0.01 3.51 -11.28
CA TYR A 103 0.30 2.50 -10.27
C TYR A 103 -0.36 1.15 -10.62
N CYS A 104 0.34 0.06 -10.34
CA CYS A 104 -0.16 -1.30 -10.61
C CYS A 104 -1.43 -1.56 -9.79
N ASN A 105 -2.52 -1.92 -10.47
CA ASN A 105 -3.82 -2.17 -9.83
C ASN A 105 -3.80 -3.39 -8.90
N ARG A 106 -2.99 -4.41 -9.19
CA ARG A 106 -2.90 -5.64 -8.37
C ARG A 106 -2.24 -5.40 -7.01
N CYS A 107 -1.13 -4.66 -6.96
CA CYS A 107 -0.40 -4.38 -5.72
C CYS A 107 -0.64 -2.98 -5.15
N HIS A 108 -1.46 -2.17 -5.84
CA HIS A 108 -1.71 -0.75 -5.57
C HIS A 108 -0.42 0.07 -5.43
N GLY A 109 0.58 -0.19 -6.27
CA GLY A 109 1.86 0.52 -6.24
C GLY A 109 2.87 0.09 -5.19
N ALA A 110 2.60 -0.98 -4.43
CA ALA A 110 3.52 -1.51 -3.44
C ALA A 110 4.67 -2.33 -4.03
N GLY A 111 4.49 -2.86 -5.24
CA GLY A 111 5.42 -3.81 -5.86
C GLY A 111 5.36 -5.22 -5.26
N VAL A 112 4.74 -5.40 -4.10
CA VAL A 112 4.61 -6.69 -3.42
C VAL A 112 3.15 -7.02 -3.14
N ILE A 113 2.85 -8.32 -3.12
CA ILE A 113 1.53 -8.87 -2.77
C ILE A 113 1.66 -9.96 -1.71
N ARG A 114 0.54 -10.25 -1.04
CA ARG A 114 0.43 -11.45 -0.22
C ARG A 114 0.43 -12.65 -1.17
N PRO A 115 1.35 -13.62 -1.02
CA PRO A 115 1.30 -14.86 -1.78
C PRO A 115 0.00 -15.57 -1.43
N VAL A 116 -0.70 -16.03 -2.46
CA VAL A 116 -1.79 -16.98 -2.30
C VAL A 116 -1.12 -18.24 -1.78
N VAL A 117 -1.38 -18.57 -0.52
CA VAL A 117 -1.14 -19.94 -0.06
C VAL A 117 -2.34 -20.73 -0.56
N ASP A 118 -2.09 -21.78 -1.35
CA ASP A 118 -3.12 -22.75 -1.68
C ASP A 118 -3.58 -23.36 -0.36
N VAL A 119 -4.69 -22.84 0.19
CA VAL A 119 -5.38 -23.49 1.29
C VAL A 119 -6.15 -24.63 0.64
N PRO A 120 -5.81 -25.90 0.90
CA PRO A 120 -6.60 -27.01 0.38
C PRO A 120 -8.04 -26.82 0.86
N LEU A 121 -8.97 -26.75 -0.08
CA LEU A 121 -10.40 -26.73 0.24
C LEU A 121 -10.72 -27.98 1.08
N PRO A 122 -11.40 -27.85 2.23
CA PRO A 122 -11.78 -29.02 3.02
C PRO A 122 -12.69 -29.92 2.16
N GLN A 123 -12.20 -31.12 1.85
CA GLN A 123 -12.97 -32.15 1.15
C GLN A 123 -14.14 -32.55 2.05
N ARG A 124 -15.37 -32.27 1.61
CA ARG A 124 -16.59 -32.66 2.30
C ARG A 124 -16.74 -34.18 2.19
N SER A 125 -16.27 -34.92 3.20
CA SER A 125 -16.43 -36.37 3.27
C SER A 125 -17.91 -36.73 3.38
N GLN A 126 -18.47 -37.32 2.33
CA GLN A 126 -19.78 -37.96 2.34
C GLN A 126 -19.58 -39.41 2.85
N THR A 127 -19.88 -39.68 4.11
CA THR A 127 -20.17 -41.04 4.57
C THR A 127 -21.66 -41.29 4.32
N ILE A 128 -21.96 -42.06 3.28
CA ILE A 128 -23.27 -42.68 3.10
C ILE A 128 -23.23 -43.97 3.93
N GLU A 129 -23.84 -43.97 5.11
CA GLU A 129 -24.26 -45.20 5.76
C GLU A 129 -25.54 -45.68 5.05
N ALA A 130 -25.38 -46.57 4.06
CA ALA A 130 -26.49 -47.33 3.53
C ALA A 130 -26.64 -48.57 4.41
N GLY A 131 -27.73 -48.57 5.18
CA GLY A 131 -28.09 -49.60 6.14
C GLY A 131 -28.27 -50.97 5.52
N ASP A 132 -27.84 -51.95 6.30
CA ASP A 132 -28.13 -53.36 6.18
C ASP A 132 -29.64 -53.58 6.37
N SER A 133 -30.31 -54.13 5.37
CA SER A 133 -31.70 -54.60 5.44
C SER A 133 -31.99 -55.52 4.26
N THR A 134 -31.70 -56.81 4.39
CA THR A 134 -32.64 -57.94 4.21
C THR A 134 -31.90 -59.26 4.39
#